data_AF-A0A7T7RHX8-F1
#
_entry.id   AF-A0A7T7RHX8-F1
#
_cell.length_a   1.000
_cell.length_b   1.000
_cell.length_c   1.000
_cell.angle_alpha   90.00
_cell.angle_beta   90.00
_cell.angle_gamma   90.00
#
_symmetry.space_group_name_H-M   'P 1'
#
loop_
_entity.id
_entity.type
_entity.pdbx_description
1 polymer ?
#
loop_
_entity_poly.entity_id
_entity_poly.type
_entity_poly.pdbx_seq_one_letter_code
_entity_poly.pdbx_strand_id
1 'polypeptide(L)'
;MSADLQLRIHSIPAGEVVALLDLMREHRLRGEYERGPSETLTLGQVYRARDAALGLCEEVAARLEEDAPNAVFELWQDPHWSADGHYHAYAPDFGHFEAGCDAEGVPHVGVHELIQRLSSSPEATLGDWMAGEGADLLGTAVLAVVGKYRAQQSSAS
;
A
#
# COMPACT_ATOMS: atom_id res chain seq x y z
N MET A 1 -7.91 -0.18 -20.32
CA MET A 1 -8.30 0.86 -19.34
C MET A 1 -7.15 1.00 -18.38
N SER A 2 -6.86 2.21 -17.93
CA SER A 2 -5.66 2.51 -17.17
C SER A 2 -5.90 3.56 -16.09
N ALA A 3 -5.08 3.51 -15.05
CA ALA A 3 -5.00 4.48 -13.96
C ALA A 3 -3.55 4.57 -13.48
N ASP A 4 -3.19 5.64 -12.79
CA ASP A 4 -1.84 5.78 -12.24
C ASP A 4 -1.63 4.74 -11.14
N LEU A 5 -0.48 4.06 -11.16
CA LEU A 5 0.01 3.20 -10.08
C LEU A 5 1.11 3.93 -9.34
N GLN A 6 1.06 3.93 -8.01
CA GLN A 6 1.92 4.71 -7.14
C GLN A 6 2.49 3.83 -6.04
N LEU A 7 3.80 3.89 -5.82
CA LEU A 7 4.54 3.11 -4.84
C LEU A 7 5.31 4.05 -3.91
N ARG A 8 5.23 3.83 -2.61
CA ARG A 8 6.07 4.47 -1.60
C ARG A 8 6.75 3.41 -0.76
N ILE A 9 8.09 3.47 -0.71
CA ILE A 9 8.90 2.59 0.14
C ILE A 9 9.30 3.33 1.41
N HIS A 10 8.98 2.76 2.56
CA HIS A 10 9.27 3.35 3.87
C HIS A 10 10.58 2.86 4.48
N SER A 11 10.85 1.58 4.30
CA SER A 11 12.05 0.90 4.78
C SER A 11 12.32 -0.29 3.87
N ILE A 12 13.59 -0.63 3.69
CA ILE A 12 14.03 -1.84 2.99
C ILE A 12 15.48 -2.14 3.41
N PRO A 13 15.87 -3.40 3.65
CA PRO A 13 17.28 -3.73 3.87
C PRO A 13 18.10 -3.57 2.59
N ALA A 14 19.38 -3.20 2.74
CA ALA A 14 20.27 -2.95 1.60
C ALA A 14 20.39 -4.15 0.63
N GLY A 15 20.23 -5.37 1.13
CA GLY A 15 20.30 -6.59 0.32
C GLY A 15 19.14 -6.76 -0.68
N GLU A 16 18.01 -6.09 -0.47
CA GLU A 16 16.80 -6.22 -1.30
C GLU A 16 16.60 -5.03 -2.26
N VAL A 17 17.36 -3.95 -2.09
CA VAL A 17 17.23 -2.73 -2.90
C VAL A 17 17.39 -3.00 -4.39
N VAL A 18 18.30 -3.89 -4.79
CA VAL A 18 18.52 -4.19 -6.22
C VAL A 18 17.29 -4.84 -6.84
N ALA A 19 16.71 -5.84 -6.17
CA ALA A 19 15.51 -6.53 -6.64
C ALA A 19 14.33 -5.57 -6.76
N LEU A 20 14.13 -4.71 -5.76
CA LEU A 20 13.13 -3.65 -5.80
C LEU A 20 13.33 -2.69 -6.99
N LEU A 21 14.55 -2.21 -7.22
CA LEU A 21 14.82 -1.29 -8.34
C LEU A 21 14.59 -1.95 -9.71
N ASP A 22 14.88 -3.25 -9.84
CA ASP A 22 14.58 -4.01 -11.05
C ASP A 22 13.07 -4.14 -11.28
N LEU A 23 12.30 -4.45 -10.23
CA LEU A 23 10.83 -4.48 -10.28
C LEU A 23 10.25 -3.11 -10.66
N MET A 24 10.73 -2.04 -10.03
CA MET A 24 10.31 -0.66 -10.34
C MET A 24 10.58 -0.32 -11.80
N ARG A 25 11.73 -0.75 -12.35
CA ARG A 25 12.08 -0.53 -13.76
C ARG A 25 11.13 -1.27 -14.70
N GLU A 26 10.80 -2.51 -14.39
CA GLU A 26 9.88 -3.35 -15.16
C GLU A 26 8.50 -2.69 -15.27
N HIS A 27 7.96 -2.20 -14.15
CA HIS A 27 6.65 -1.55 -14.07
C HIS A 27 6.68 -0.05 -14.35
N ARG A 28 7.84 0.50 -14.72
CA ARG A 28 8.06 1.92 -15.05
C ARG A 28 7.66 2.88 -13.90
N LEU A 29 7.80 2.44 -12.65
CA LEU A 29 7.64 3.27 -11.46
C LEU A 29 8.83 4.23 -11.36
N ARG A 30 8.56 5.54 -11.37
CA ARG A 30 9.60 6.59 -11.40
C ARG A 30 9.26 7.74 -10.46
N GLY A 31 10.28 8.38 -9.90
CA GLY A 31 10.08 9.60 -9.11
C GLY A 31 9.51 10.74 -9.97
N GLU A 32 8.79 11.67 -9.36
CA GLU A 32 8.10 12.78 -10.06
C GLU A 32 9.02 13.56 -11.01
N TYR A 33 10.27 13.77 -10.61
CA TYR A 33 11.27 14.54 -11.36
C TYR A 33 12.23 13.69 -12.21
N GLU A 34 12.07 12.36 -12.19
CA GLU A 34 12.98 11.45 -12.87
C GLU A 34 12.56 11.23 -14.32
N ARG A 35 13.50 11.43 -15.26
CA ARG A 35 13.27 11.20 -16.70
C ARG A 35 13.50 9.74 -17.14
N GLY A 36 14.06 8.92 -16.26
CA GLY A 36 14.44 7.53 -16.52
C GLY A 36 14.14 6.63 -15.32
N PRO A 37 14.54 5.35 -15.38
CA PRO A 37 14.48 4.46 -14.23
C PRO A 37 15.25 5.05 -13.04
N SER A 38 14.73 4.89 -11.82
CA SER A 38 15.47 5.24 -10.62
C SER A 38 16.70 4.34 -10.49
N GLU A 39 17.88 4.93 -10.36
CA GLU A 39 19.12 4.19 -10.06
C GLU A 39 19.34 4.05 -8.55
N THR A 40 18.67 4.90 -7.77
CA THR A 40 18.75 4.95 -6.31
C THR A 40 17.35 5.01 -5.71
N LEU A 41 17.19 4.38 -4.54
CA LEU A 41 15.97 4.46 -3.78
C LEU A 41 16.02 5.62 -2.77
N THR A 42 14.99 6.46 -2.79
CA THR A 42 14.73 7.50 -1.81
C THR A 42 13.53 7.08 -0.98
N LEU A 43 13.74 6.75 0.29
CA LEU A 43 12.65 6.35 1.19
C LEU A 43 11.66 7.51 1.39
N GLY A 44 10.37 7.18 1.42
CA GLY A 44 9.25 8.12 1.56
C GLY A 44 8.82 8.81 0.26
N GLN A 45 9.65 8.76 -0.80
CA GLN A 45 9.27 9.27 -2.11
C GLN A 45 8.16 8.42 -2.73
N VAL A 46 7.25 9.07 -3.45
CA VAL A 46 6.26 8.40 -4.30
C VAL A 46 6.85 8.18 -5.69
N TYR A 47 6.86 6.93 -6.12
CA TYR A 47 7.22 6.50 -7.46
C TYR A 47 5.93 6.19 -8.23
N ARG A 48 5.81 6.72 -9.44
CA ARG A 48 4.57 6.65 -10.21
C ARG A 48 4.80 6.00 -11.57
N ALA A 49 3.91 5.09 -11.94
CA ALA A 49 3.75 4.54 -13.27
C ALA A 49 2.43 5.06 -13.84
N ARG A 50 2.51 5.91 -14.87
CA ARG A 50 1.33 6.48 -15.52
C ARG A 50 0.70 5.48 -16.47
N ASP A 51 -0.62 5.55 -16.60
CA ASP A 51 -1.40 4.70 -17.50
C ASP A 51 -1.16 3.19 -17.27
N ALA A 52 -0.97 2.78 -16.01
CA ALA A 52 -0.85 1.38 -15.65
C ALA A 52 -2.17 0.64 -15.91
N ALA A 53 -2.09 -0.62 -16.31
CA ALA A 53 -3.28 -1.45 -16.52
C ALA A 53 -4.07 -1.59 -15.20
N LEU A 54 -5.40 -1.52 -15.26
CA LEU A 54 -6.23 -1.75 -14.07
C LEU A 54 -5.98 -3.15 -13.50
N GLY A 55 -5.87 -3.25 -12.18
CA GLY A 55 -5.58 -4.50 -11.46
C GLY A 55 -4.10 -4.78 -11.25
N LEU A 56 -3.20 -3.97 -11.81
CA LEU A 56 -1.74 -4.17 -11.67
C LEU A 56 -1.26 -4.02 -10.22
N CYS A 57 -2.02 -3.34 -9.36
CA CYS A 57 -1.70 -3.18 -7.95
C CYS A 57 -1.48 -4.53 -7.24
N GLU A 58 -2.38 -5.50 -7.44
CA GLU A 58 -2.31 -6.82 -6.81
C GLU A 58 -1.08 -7.61 -7.27
N GLU A 59 -0.81 -7.63 -8.58
CA GLU A 59 0.36 -8.29 -9.17
C GLU A 59 1.67 -7.70 -8.64
N VAL A 60 1.77 -6.37 -8.61
CA VAL A 60 3.00 -5.69 -8.16
C VAL A 60 3.19 -5.82 -6.66
N ALA A 61 2.11 -5.78 -5.87
CA ALA A 61 2.18 -6.02 -4.42
C ALA A 61 2.68 -7.43 -4.10
N ALA A 62 2.13 -8.46 -4.74
CA ALA A 62 2.56 -9.83 -4.56
C ALA A 62 4.05 -10.02 -4.89
N ARG A 63 4.52 -9.39 -5.96
CA ARG A 63 5.95 -9.41 -6.32
C ARG A 63 6.83 -8.62 -5.36
N LEU A 64 6.37 -7.50 -4.82
CA LEU A 64 7.10 -6.77 -3.78
C LEU A 64 7.27 -7.62 -2.52
N GLU A 65 6.23 -8.35 -2.11
CA GLU A 65 6.31 -9.26 -0.96
C GLU A 65 7.24 -10.45 -1.21
N GLU A 66 7.37 -10.93 -2.45
CA GLU A 66 8.27 -12.02 -2.82
C GLU A 66 9.73 -11.56 -2.99
N ASP A 67 9.97 -10.48 -3.75
CA ASP A 67 11.29 -10.00 -4.14
C ASP A 67 11.96 -9.14 -3.06
N ALA A 68 11.15 -8.49 -2.20
CA ALA A 68 11.60 -7.64 -1.10
C ALA A 68 10.78 -7.88 0.19
N PRO A 69 10.81 -9.12 0.75
CA PRO A 69 9.95 -9.54 1.84
C PRO A 69 10.19 -8.79 3.15
N ASN A 70 11.30 -8.04 3.27
CA ASN A 70 11.61 -7.24 4.46
C ASN A 70 11.36 -5.74 4.23
N ALA A 71 10.78 -5.36 3.10
CA ALA A 71 10.38 -3.98 2.83
C ALA A 71 9.10 -3.59 3.58
N VAL A 72 9.00 -2.32 3.95
CA VAL A 72 7.76 -1.69 4.40
C VAL A 72 7.32 -0.75 3.29
N PHE A 73 6.13 -0.94 2.72
CA PHE A 73 5.69 -0.16 1.58
C PHE A 73 4.18 0.11 1.57
N GLU A 74 3.81 1.07 0.75
CA GLU A 74 2.45 1.33 0.32
C GLU A 74 2.42 1.37 -1.20
N LEU A 75 1.47 0.68 -1.80
CA LEU A 75 1.23 0.66 -3.23
C LEU A 75 -0.25 0.97 -3.44
N TRP A 76 -0.56 1.86 -4.36
CA TRP A 76 -1.95 2.08 -4.72
C TRP A 76 -2.14 2.41 -6.19
N GLN A 77 -3.29 2.03 -6.72
CA GLN A 77 -3.75 2.40 -8.04
C GLN A 77 -4.94 3.35 -7.90
N ASP A 78 -4.90 4.45 -8.63
CA ASP A 78 -5.94 5.48 -8.58
C ASP A 78 -7.29 4.92 -9.01
N PRO A 79 -8.41 5.46 -8.46
CA PRO A 79 -9.74 5.11 -8.92
C PRO A 79 -9.93 5.46 -10.40
N HIS A 80 -10.75 4.66 -11.07
CA HIS A 80 -11.16 4.86 -12.46
C HIS A 80 -12.68 5.04 -12.53
N TRP A 81 -13.20 5.61 -13.61
CA TRP A 81 -14.65 5.86 -13.73
C TRP A 81 -15.53 4.60 -13.56
N SER A 82 -14.94 3.42 -13.76
CA SER A 82 -15.60 2.11 -13.69
C SER A 82 -15.21 1.26 -12.48
N ALA A 83 -14.25 1.69 -11.65
CA ALA A 83 -13.69 0.88 -10.57
C ALA A 83 -13.11 1.78 -9.47
N ASP A 84 -13.25 1.36 -8.22
CA ASP A 84 -12.60 2.04 -7.11
C ASP A 84 -11.07 1.97 -7.22
N GLY A 85 -10.36 2.81 -6.47
CA GLY A 85 -8.92 2.65 -6.33
C GLY A 85 -8.60 1.35 -5.59
N HIS A 86 -7.34 0.92 -5.65
CA HIS A 86 -6.88 -0.26 -4.91
C HIS A 86 -5.63 0.15 -4.14
N TYR A 87 -5.66 0.01 -2.81
CA TYR A 87 -4.54 0.25 -1.92
C TYR A 87 -4.06 -1.04 -1.28
N HIS A 88 -2.74 -1.19 -1.23
CA HIS A 88 -2.01 -2.27 -0.58
C HIS A 88 -0.93 -1.68 0.33
N ALA A 89 -0.89 -2.11 1.59
CA ALA A 89 0.22 -1.82 2.48
C ALA A 89 0.80 -3.12 3.03
N TYR A 90 2.12 -3.15 3.19
CA TYR A 90 2.81 -4.32 3.72
C TYR A 90 3.83 -3.90 4.78
N ALA A 91 3.85 -4.67 5.87
CA ALA A 91 4.85 -4.59 6.91
C ALA A 91 5.20 -6.02 7.36
N PRO A 92 6.47 -6.49 7.25
CA PRO A 92 6.83 -7.90 7.36
C PRO A 92 6.35 -8.61 8.64
N ASP A 93 6.45 -7.92 9.78
CA ASP A 93 6.05 -8.47 11.08
C ASP A 93 4.54 -8.35 11.38
N PHE A 94 3.78 -7.65 10.52
CA PHE A 94 2.38 -7.30 10.74
C PHE A 94 1.45 -7.74 9.60
N GLY A 95 2.00 -8.23 8.48
CA GLY A 95 1.25 -8.71 7.31
C GLY A 95 0.97 -7.61 6.29
N HIS A 96 -0.05 -7.85 5.45
CA HIS A 96 -0.56 -6.87 4.51
C HIS A 96 -1.95 -6.38 4.89
N PHE A 97 -2.32 -5.25 4.30
CA PHE A 97 -3.65 -4.68 4.35
C PHE A 97 -4.06 -4.19 2.98
N GLU A 98 -5.27 -4.57 2.57
CA GLU A 98 -5.87 -4.22 1.29
C GLU A 98 -7.20 -3.47 1.50
N ALA A 99 -7.43 -2.44 0.69
CA ALA A 99 -8.67 -1.69 0.69
C ALA A 99 -8.89 -0.95 -0.63
N GLY A 100 -10.12 -0.48 -0.86
CA GLY A 100 -10.33 0.58 -1.84
C GLY A 100 -9.62 1.87 -1.43
N CYS A 101 -9.36 2.79 -2.36
CA CYS A 101 -8.78 4.10 -2.02
C CYS A 101 -9.17 5.22 -2.99
N ASP A 102 -8.93 6.45 -2.55
CA ASP A 102 -8.95 7.62 -3.43
C ASP A 102 -7.63 7.78 -4.23
N ALA A 103 -7.54 8.83 -5.06
CA ALA A 103 -6.37 9.11 -5.90
C ALA A 103 -5.12 9.52 -5.10
N GLU A 104 -5.26 9.85 -3.82
CA GLU A 104 -4.14 10.15 -2.92
C GLU A 104 -3.68 8.89 -2.17
N GLY A 105 -4.27 7.73 -2.47
CA GLY A 105 -3.98 6.48 -1.78
C GLY A 105 -4.47 6.47 -0.35
N VAL A 106 -5.54 7.21 -0.04
CA VAL A 106 -6.19 7.14 1.28
C VAL A 106 -7.15 5.95 1.27
N PRO A 107 -6.88 4.89 2.06
CA PRO A 107 -7.75 3.74 2.10
C PRO A 107 -9.09 4.10 2.74
N HIS A 108 -10.17 3.52 2.23
CA HIS A 108 -11.51 3.66 2.79
C HIS A 108 -12.15 2.29 3.03
N VAL A 109 -13.14 2.25 3.91
CA VAL A 109 -13.93 1.04 4.16
C VAL A 109 -15.38 1.32 3.81
N GLY A 110 -15.96 0.43 3.01
CA GLY A 110 -17.36 0.51 2.64
C GLY A 110 -18.24 0.41 3.88
N VAL A 111 -19.06 1.43 4.13
CA VAL A 111 -19.99 1.45 5.28
C VAL A 111 -20.90 0.22 5.27
N HIS A 112 -21.29 -0.27 4.10
CA HIS A 112 -22.10 -1.49 3.99
C HIS A 112 -21.37 -2.73 4.49
N GLU A 113 -20.11 -2.93 4.09
CA GLU A 113 -19.30 -4.04 4.57
C GLU A 113 -19.07 -3.93 6.08
N LEU A 114 -18.73 -2.75 6.58
CA LEU A 114 -18.56 -2.51 8.01
C LEU A 114 -19.83 -2.88 8.79
N ILE A 115 -21.01 -2.47 8.32
CA ILE A 115 -22.29 -2.82 8.94
C ILE A 115 -22.50 -4.34 8.90
N GLN A 116 -22.24 -5.01 7.79
CA GLN A 116 -22.39 -6.47 7.68
C GLN A 116 -21.48 -7.21 8.66
N ARG A 117 -20.22 -6.77 8.78
CA ARG A 117 -19.20 -7.33 9.68
C ARG A 117 -19.56 -7.10 11.15
N LEU A 118 -20.02 -5.91 11.51
CA LEU A 118 -20.50 -5.64 12.87
C LEU A 118 -21.76 -6.47 13.19
N SER A 119 -22.64 -6.67 12.21
CA SER A 119 -23.89 -7.41 12.39
C SER A 119 -23.69 -8.93 12.46
N SER A 120 -22.55 -9.46 12.01
CA SER A 120 -22.24 -10.90 12.08
C SER A 120 -21.85 -11.35 13.50
N SER A 121 -21.43 -10.41 14.35
CA SER A 121 -20.99 -10.65 15.73
C SER A 121 -21.75 -9.77 16.74
N PRO A 122 -23.10 -9.89 16.82
CA PRO A 122 -23.92 -8.94 17.58
C PRO A 122 -23.70 -8.98 19.10
N GLU A 123 -23.16 -10.09 19.63
CA GLU A 123 -22.87 -10.28 21.06
C GLU A 123 -21.44 -9.86 21.45
N ALA A 124 -20.56 -9.59 20.46
CA ALA A 124 -19.20 -9.16 20.75
C ALA A 124 -19.20 -7.72 21.24
N THR A 125 -18.40 -7.43 22.26
CA THR A 125 -18.13 -6.03 22.58
C THR A 125 -17.31 -5.40 21.47
N LEU A 126 -17.39 -4.08 21.32
CA LEU A 126 -16.53 -3.37 20.36
C LEU A 126 -15.05 -3.65 20.60
N GLY A 127 -14.63 -3.81 21.87
CA GLY A 127 -13.26 -4.13 22.22
C GLY A 127 -12.83 -5.51 21.71
N ASP A 128 -13.68 -6.53 21.88
CA ASP A 128 -13.40 -7.88 21.39
C ASP A 128 -13.37 -7.92 19.86
N TRP A 129 -14.30 -7.23 19.20
CA TRP A 129 -14.33 -7.14 17.74
C TRP A 129 -13.08 -6.44 17.19
N MET A 130 -12.68 -5.32 17.80
CA MET A 130 -11.46 -4.60 17.44
C MET A 130 -10.17 -5.37 17.75
N ALA A 131 -10.20 -6.40 18.59
CA ALA A 131 -9.05 -7.26 18.85
C ALA A 131 -8.88 -8.38 17.80
N GLY A 132 -9.84 -8.55 16.88
CA GLY A 132 -9.81 -9.54 15.82
C GLY A 132 -10.29 -8.95 14.49
N GLU A 133 -11.47 -9.35 14.04
CA GLU A 133 -12.03 -9.00 12.73
C GLU A 133 -12.01 -7.49 12.42
N GLY A 134 -12.26 -6.64 13.42
CA GLY A 134 -12.20 -5.21 13.26
C GLY A 134 -10.80 -4.66 13.04
N ALA A 135 -9.79 -5.23 13.70
CA ALA A 135 -8.39 -4.86 13.47
C ALA A 135 -7.94 -5.22 12.05
N ASP A 136 -8.38 -6.38 11.55
CA ASP A 136 -8.07 -6.87 10.21
C ASP A 136 -8.77 -6.04 9.14
N LEU A 137 -10.10 -5.82 9.29
CA LEU A 137 -10.89 -5.02 8.36
C LEU A 137 -10.36 -3.58 8.22
N LEU A 138 -9.84 -3.01 9.30
CA LEU A 138 -9.33 -1.64 9.34
C LEU A 138 -7.81 -1.57 9.16
N GLY A 139 -7.12 -2.70 8.95
CA GLY A 139 -5.66 -2.74 8.75
C GLY A 139 -4.84 -2.12 9.88
N THR A 140 -5.38 -2.10 11.10
CA THR A 140 -4.90 -1.21 12.17
C THR A 140 -3.43 -1.41 12.50
N ALA A 141 -2.95 -2.67 12.50
CA ALA A 141 -1.58 -3.02 12.80
C ALA A 141 -0.61 -2.51 11.72
N VAL A 142 -0.89 -2.82 10.45
CA VAL A 142 -0.06 -2.41 9.30
C VAL A 142 -0.06 -0.89 9.15
N LEU A 143 -1.25 -0.26 9.19
CA LEU A 143 -1.38 1.20 9.04
C LEU A 143 -0.73 1.97 10.19
N ALA A 144 -0.73 1.43 11.41
CA ALA A 144 -0.01 2.04 12.53
C ALA A 144 1.52 2.04 12.30
N VAL A 145 2.07 1.00 11.69
CA VAL A 145 3.50 0.91 11.37
C VAL A 145 3.85 1.88 10.24
N VAL A 146 3.08 1.85 9.14
CA VAL A 146 3.23 2.78 8.02
C VAL A 146 3.13 4.23 8.50
N GLY A 147 2.16 4.54 9.37
CA GLY A 147 1.98 5.87 9.95
C GLY A 147 3.21 6.37 10.74
N LYS A 148 3.92 5.47 11.45
CA LYS A 148 5.16 5.82 12.15
C LYS A 148 6.27 6.23 11.16
N TYR A 149 6.44 5.49 10.06
CA TYR A 149 7.42 5.85 9.03
C TYR A 149 7.10 7.18 8.35
N ARG A 150 5.83 7.40 7.97
CA ARG A 150 5.36 8.67 7.41
C ARG A 150 5.66 9.87 8.32
N ALA A 151 5.47 9.71 9.63
CA ALA A 151 5.76 10.76 10.61
C ALA A 151 7.26 11.05 10.75
N GLN A 152 8.10 10.02 10.70
CA GLN A 152 9.57 10.16 10.76
C GLN A 152 10.12 10.88 9.52
N GLN A 153 9.65 10.52 8.33
CA GLN A 153 10.08 11.13 7.07
C GLN A 153 9.64 12.60 6.95
N SER A 154 8.43 12.92 7.41
CA SER A 154 7.94 14.31 7.48
C SER A 154 8.76 15.19 8.44
N SER A 155 9.43 14.59 9.45
CA SER A 155 10.26 15.32 10.42
C SER A 155 11.71 15.54 9.94
N ALA A 156 12.11 14.85 8.87
CA ALA A 156 13.46 14.91 8.30
C ALA A 156 13.56 15.81 7.06
N SER A 157 12.42 16.38 6.62
CA SER A 157 12.28 17.31 5.49
C SER A 157 12.25 18.76 6.00
#